data_AF-U7QJ54-F1
#
_entry.id   AF-U7QJ54-F1
#
_cell.length_a   1.000
_cell.length_b   1.000
_cell.length_c   1.000
_cell.angle_alpha   90.00
_cell.angle_beta   90.00
_cell.angle_gamma   90.00
#
_symmetry.space_group_name_H-M   'P 1'
#
loop_
_entity.id
_entity.type
_entity.pdbx_description
1 polymer ?
#
loop_
_entity_poly.entity_id
_entity_poly.type
_entity_poly.pdbx_seq_one_letter_code
_entity_poly.pdbx_strand_id
1 'polypeptide(L)'
;MADIILKILPTNQKSKEAFAYYRDGMSAQGDGEYAEALDNYYEALKLEDDPNDRSYILYNIALIHTSNGEHEKALGYYHQAIDLNPRMPQALNNIAVMYHYRAEREKEAGDEDKAEEYYRQAAEHWIQAIRLAPNNYIEAQNWLKTTGRSNIDVYF
;
A
#
# COMPACT_ATOMS: atom_id res chain seq x y z
N MET A 1 33.76 -31.46 20.89
CA MET A 1 34.15 -31.00 19.55
C MET A 1 33.02 -30.15 19.02
N ALA A 2 33.36 -28.91 18.70
CA ALA A 2 32.44 -27.89 18.25
C ALA A 2 32.08 -28.15 16.79
N ASP A 3 30.79 -28.25 16.49
CA ASP A 3 30.28 -28.00 15.13
C ASP A 3 29.03 -27.12 15.25
N ILE A 4 29.29 -25.92 15.74
CA ILE A 4 28.52 -24.74 15.38
C ILE A 4 28.81 -24.53 13.89
N ILE A 5 27.98 -25.10 13.01
CA ILE A 5 27.97 -24.71 11.60
C ILE A 5 27.19 -23.40 11.49
N LEU A 6 27.87 -22.34 11.93
CA LEU A 6 27.61 -20.98 11.48
C LEU A 6 28.29 -20.83 10.11
N LYS A 7 27.56 -21.17 9.04
CA LYS A 7 27.77 -20.64 7.69
C LYS A 7 26.41 -20.08 7.31
N ILE A 8 26.09 -18.83 7.65
CA ILE A 8 26.36 -17.67 6.78
C ILE A 8 26.27 -18.11 5.31
N LEU A 9 25.07 -18.52 4.90
CA LEU A 9 24.71 -18.44 3.49
C LEU A 9 24.89 -16.98 3.07
N PRO A 10 25.51 -16.71 1.91
CA PRO A 10 25.61 -15.36 1.39
C PRO A 10 24.21 -14.75 1.36
N THR A 11 24.08 -13.44 1.55
CA THR A 11 22.87 -12.69 1.24
C THR A 11 22.20 -13.26 -0.02
N ASN A 12 21.06 -13.90 0.24
CA ASN A 12 20.58 -15.18 -0.29
C ASN A 12 20.35 -15.17 -1.80
N GLN A 13 20.76 -16.23 -2.52
CA GLN A 13 20.49 -16.39 -3.97
C GLN A 13 18.99 -16.17 -4.28
N LYS A 14 18.12 -16.65 -3.40
CA LYS A 14 16.67 -16.47 -3.45
C LYS A 14 16.27 -14.98 -3.44
N SER A 15 16.87 -14.17 -2.56
CA SER A 15 16.61 -12.72 -2.49
C SER A 15 17.14 -11.98 -3.72
N LYS A 16 18.27 -12.42 -4.31
CA LYS A 16 18.76 -11.85 -5.58
C LYS A 16 17.80 -12.14 -6.74
N GLU A 17 17.25 -13.34 -6.76
CA GLU A 17 16.26 -13.75 -7.76
C GLU A 17 14.93 -13.00 -7.56
N ALA A 18 14.46 -12.87 -6.32
CA ALA A 18 13.31 -12.05 -5.97
C ALA A 18 13.48 -10.59 -6.44
N PHE A 19 14.66 -10.01 -6.20
CA PHE A 19 14.98 -8.66 -6.63
C PHE A 19 15.05 -8.51 -8.15
N ALA A 20 15.50 -9.54 -8.89
CA ALA A 20 15.48 -9.53 -10.35
C ALA A 20 14.04 -9.48 -10.87
N TYR A 21 13.18 -10.39 -10.42
CA TYR A 21 11.75 -10.37 -10.74
C TYR A 21 11.09 -9.05 -10.35
N TYR A 22 11.39 -8.50 -9.17
CA TYR A 22 10.86 -7.21 -8.75
C TYR A 22 11.26 -6.07 -9.71
N ARG A 23 12.51 -6.05 -10.15
CA ARG A 23 13.01 -5.06 -11.11
C ARG A 23 12.38 -5.20 -12.50
N ASP A 24 12.22 -6.42 -12.98
CA ASP A 24 11.58 -6.68 -14.27
C ASP A 24 10.10 -6.27 -14.21
N GLY A 25 9.43 -6.56 -13.09
CA GLY A 25 8.07 -6.08 -12.81
C GLY A 25 7.95 -4.55 -12.82
N MET A 26 8.90 -3.84 -12.20
CA MET A 26 8.94 -2.37 -12.26
C MET A 26 9.17 -1.83 -13.68
N SER A 27 10.01 -2.49 -14.47
CA SER A 27 10.25 -2.11 -15.87
C SER A 27 8.97 -2.26 -16.70
N ALA A 28 8.37 -3.44 -16.68
CA ALA A 28 7.12 -3.72 -17.39
C ALA A 28 5.99 -2.78 -16.96
N GLN A 29 5.90 -2.46 -15.65
CA GLN A 29 4.92 -1.48 -15.16
C GLN A 29 5.16 -0.08 -15.74
N GLY A 30 6.42 0.36 -15.84
CA GLY A 30 6.80 1.62 -16.46
C GLY A 30 6.44 1.69 -17.95
N ASP A 31 6.51 0.55 -18.63
CA ASP A 31 6.15 0.40 -20.06
C ASP A 31 4.63 0.21 -20.27
N GLY A 32 3.85 0.10 -19.19
CA GLY A 32 2.39 -0.11 -19.24
C GLY A 32 1.97 -1.56 -19.44
N GLU A 33 2.91 -2.50 -19.39
CA GLU A 33 2.71 -3.94 -19.58
C GLU A 33 2.25 -4.59 -18.26
N TYR A 34 1.06 -4.21 -17.81
CA TYR A 34 0.56 -4.54 -16.47
C TYR A 34 0.39 -6.04 -16.18
N ALA A 35 0.09 -6.86 -17.19
CA ALA A 35 0.01 -8.31 -17.02
C ALA A 35 1.40 -8.90 -16.72
N GLU A 36 2.42 -8.53 -17.51
CA GLU A 36 3.79 -8.98 -17.30
C GLU A 36 4.37 -8.45 -15.99
N ALA A 37 4.05 -7.21 -15.63
CA ALA A 37 4.45 -6.64 -14.35
C ALA A 37 3.89 -7.44 -13.16
N LEU A 38 2.61 -7.82 -13.21
CA LEU A 38 1.99 -8.65 -12.17
C LEU A 38 2.64 -10.03 -12.08
N ASP A 39 2.88 -10.70 -13.20
CA ASP A 39 3.54 -12.02 -13.22
C ASP A 39 4.91 -11.95 -12.53
N ASN A 40 5.71 -10.96 -12.89
CA ASN A 40 7.01 -10.72 -12.28
C ASN A 40 6.91 -10.38 -10.77
N TYR A 41 5.98 -9.51 -10.37
CA TYR A 41 5.79 -9.22 -8.95
C TYR A 41 5.31 -10.43 -8.14
N TYR A 42 4.49 -11.31 -8.72
CA TYR A 42 4.08 -12.54 -8.03
C TYR A 42 5.24 -13.51 -7.84
N GLU A 43 6.13 -13.66 -8.83
CA GLU A 43 7.36 -14.45 -8.64
C GLU A 43 8.29 -13.83 -7.60
N ALA A 44 8.46 -12.50 -7.61
CA ALA A 44 9.21 -11.79 -6.58
C ALA A 44 8.62 -12.05 -5.18
N LEU A 45 7.29 -11.96 -5.03
CA LEU A 45 6.60 -12.17 -3.75
C LEU A 45 6.70 -13.62 -3.22
N LYS A 46 6.80 -14.62 -4.11
CA LYS A 46 7.03 -16.02 -3.71
C LYS A 46 8.44 -16.22 -3.15
N LEU A 47 9.40 -15.47 -3.68
CA LEU A 47 10.82 -15.65 -3.36
C LEU A 47 11.29 -14.77 -2.20
N GLU A 48 10.70 -13.59 -2.01
CA GLU A 48 11.12 -12.65 -0.98
C GLU A 48 10.60 -13.06 0.41
N ASP A 49 11.49 -13.05 1.41
CA ASP A 49 11.18 -13.39 2.80
C ASP A 49 11.22 -12.15 3.71
N ASP A 50 11.91 -11.07 3.32
CA ASP A 50 11.99 -9.85 4.11
C ASP A 50 10.64 -9.10 4.12
N PRO A 51 10.04 -8.83 5.30
CA PRO A 51 8.74 -8.19 5.38
C PRO A 51 8.69 -6.80 4.73
N ASN A 52 9.78 -6.03 4.80
CA ASN A 52 9.83 -4.68 4.25
C ASN A 52 9.94 -4.74 2.72
N ASP A 53 10.74 -5.63 2.15
CA ASP A 53 10.80 -5.78 0.69
C ASP A 53 9.49 -6.34 0.12
N ARG A 54 8.88 -7.32 0.81
CA ARG A 54 7.54 -7.83 0.50
C ARG A 54 6.48 -6.74 0.49
N SER A 55 6.54 -5.77 1.40
CA SER A 55 5.56 -4.68 1.45
C SER A 55 5.61 -3.79 0.20
N TYR A 56 6.80 -3.54 -0.37
CA TYR A 56 6.93 -2.79 -1.62
C TYR A 56 6.42 -3.58 -2.83
N ILE A 57 6.66 -4.89 -2.88
CA ILE A 57 6.10 -5.75 -3.93
C ILE A 57 4.56 -5.72 -3.90
N LEU A 58 3.96 -5.92 -2.72
CA LEU A 58 2.51 -5.86 -2.51
C LEU A 58 1.94 -4.48 -2.88
N TYR A 59 2.62 -3.40 -2.51
CA TYR A 59 2.24 -2.04 -2.89
C TYR A 59 2.21 -1.84 -4.42
N ASN A 60 3.20 -2.35 -5.16
CA ASN A 60 3.21 -2.23 -6.62
C ASN A 60 2.13 -3.08 -7.30
N ILE A 61 1.84 -4.28 -6.77
CA ILE A 61 0.69 -5.09 -7.21
C ILE A 61 -0.62 -4.31 -6.99
N ALA A 62 -0.78 -3.66 -5.84
CA ALA A 62 -1.94 -2.82 -5.54
C ALA A 62 -2.08 -1.62 -6.49
N LEU A 63 -0.97 -0.98 -6.87
CA LEU A 63 -0.97 0.10 -7.87
C LEU A 63 -1.52 -0.38 -9.21
N ILE A 64 -1.10 -1.54 -9.69
CA ILE A 64 -1.59 -2.08 -10.96
C ILE A 64 -3.09 -2.39 -10.88
N HIS A 65 -3.55 -3.05 -9.82
CA HIS A 65 -4.99 -3.29 -9.62
C HIS A 65 -5.78 -1.98 -9.51
N THR A 66 -5.20 -0.93 -8.92
CA THR A 66 -5.80 0.42 -8.90
C THR A 66 -5.98 0.95 -10.33
N SER A 67 -4.94 0.88 -11.16
CA SER A 67 -4.98 1.32 -12.57
C SER A 67 -5.99 0.53 -13.41
N ASN A 68 -6.21 -0.74 -13.09
CA ASN A 68 -7.20 -1.60 -13.75
C ASN A 68 -8.64 -1.38 -13.25
N GLY A 69 -8.87 -0.51 -12.26
CA GLY A 69 -10.19 -0.30 -11.66
C GLY A 69 -10.63 -1.42 -10.70
N GLU A 70 -9.73 -2.34 -10.35
CA GLU A 70 -10.00 -3.47 -9.45
C GLU A 70 -9.81 -3.04 -7.99
N HIS A 71 -10.59 -2.05 -7.55
CA HIS A 71 -10.40 -1.33 -6.29
C HIS A 71 -10.43 -2.23 -5.04
N GLU A 72 -11.30 -3.24 -4.99
CA GLU A 72 -11.37 -4.18 -3.87
C GLU A 72 -10.09 -5.01 -3.75
N LYS A 73 -9.54 -5.49 -4.88
CA LYS A 73 -8.28 -6.23 -4.90
C LYS A 73 -7.12 -5.34 -4.48
N ALA A 74 -7.08 -4.12 -5.02
CA ALA A 74 -6.05 -3.14 -4.69
C ALA A 74 -6.05 -2.82 -3.18
N LEU A 75 -7.21 -2.56 -2.58
CA LEU A 75 -7.32 -2.36 -1.12
C LEU A 75 -6.79 -3.54 -0.32
N GLY A 76 -7.10 -4.77 -0.75
CA GLY A 76 -6.57 -5.98 -0.11
C GLY A 76 -5.04 -6.06 -0.14
N TYR A 77 -4.41 -5.66 -1.25
CA TYR A 77 -2.94 -5.65 -1.35
C TYR A 77 -2.30 -4.47 -0.61
N TYR A 78 -2.91 -3.28 -0.63
CA TYR A 78 -2.42 -2.17 0.17
C TYR A 78 -2.46 -2.47 1.67
N HIS A 79 -3.54 -3.08 2.16
CA HIS A 79 -3.66 -3.50 3.56
C HIS A 79 -2.58 -4.52 3.94
N GLN A 80 -2.37 -5.55 3.11
CA GLN A 80 -1.25 -6.48 3.31
C GLN A 80 0.11 -5.78 3.32
N ALA A 81 0.31 -4.75 2.49
CA ALA A 81 1.55 -3.98 2.48
C ALA A 81 1.76 -3.21 3.79
N ILE A 82 0.73 -2.52 4.31
CA ILE A 82 0.85 -1.76 5.57
C ILE A 82 0.87 -2.65 6.81
N ASP A 83 0.29 -3.86 6.74
CA ASP A 83 0.41 -4.87 7.80
C ASP A 83 1.86 -5.34 7.96
N LEU A 84 2.60 -5.49 6.86
CA LEU A 84 4.03 -5.82 6.88
C LEU A 84 4.90 -4.60 7.21
N ASN A 85 4.53 -3.43 6.69
CA ASN A 85 5.26 -2.19 6.87
C ASN A 85 4.30 -1.01 7.10
N PRO A 86 4.00 -0.67 8.36
CA PRO A 86 3.07 0.43 8.67
C PRO A 86 3.66 1.81 8.36
N ARG A 87 4.92 1.91 7.89
CA ARG A 87 5.61 3.16 7.59
C ARG A 87 5.62 3.47 6.08
N MET A 88 4.55 3.11 5.38
CA MET A 88 4.36 3.38 3.94
C MET A 88 3.32 4.49 3.72
N PRO A 89 3.70 5.78 3.82
CA PRO A 89 2.76 6.88 3.67
C PRO A 89 2.05 6.88 2.30
N GLN A 90 2.72 6.42 1.23
CA GLN A 90 2.11 6.27 -0.09
C GLN A 90 0.99 5.22 -0.14
N ALA A 91 1.14 4.09 0.57
CA ALA A 91 0.11 3.06 0.63
C ALA A 91 -1.10 3.55 1.46
N LEU A 92 -0.82 4.18 2.61
CA LEU A 92 -1.85 4.81 3.45
C LEU A 92 -2.62 5.88 2.68
N ASN A 93 -1.94 6.73 1.92
CA ASN A 93 -2.60 7.72 1.08
C ASN A 93 -3.50 7.08 0.01
N ASN A 94 -3.06 6.01 -0.66
CA ASN A 94 -3.88 5.35 -1.68
C ASN A 94 -5.11 4.68 -1.08
N ILE A 95 -4.98 4.04 0.09
CA ILE A 95 -6.12 3.51 0.85
C ILE A 95 -7.09 4.64 1.21
N ALA A 96 -6.58 5.76 1.71
CA ALA A 96 -7.40 6.90 2.09
C ALA A 96 -8.19 7.47 0.90
N VAL A 97 -7.54 7.64 -0.25
CA VAL A 97 -8.17 8.09 -1.50
C VAL A 97 -9.25 7.11 -1.95
N MET A 98 -9.01 5.80 -1.85
CA MET A 98 -10.01 4.79 -2.21
C MET A 98 -11.24 4.81 -1.30
N TYR A 99 -11.05 4.98 0.01
CA TYR A 99 -12.17 5.17 0.93
C TYR A 99 -12.90 6.49 0.70
N HIS A 100 -12.17 7.58 0.43
CA HIS A 100 -12.78 8.86 0.09
C HIS A 100 -13.64 8.76 -1.18
N TYR A 101 -13.15 8.08 -2.22
CA TYR A 101 -13.91 7.82 -3.43
C TYR A 101 -15.19 7.00 -3.16
N ARG A 102 -15.10 5.95 -2.34
CA ARG A 102 -16.28 5.17 -1.92
C ARG A 102 -17.27 6.03 -1.14
N ALA A 103 -16.79 6.91 -0.27
CA ALA A 103 -17.63 7.83 0.48
C ALA A 103 -18.41 8.78 -0.43
N GLU A 104 -17.74 9.41 -1.42
CA GLU A 104 -18.42 10.28 -2.39
C GLU A 104 -19.50 9.50 -3.17
N ARG A 105 -19.21 8.25 -3.54
CA ARG A 105 -20.17 7.39 -4.24
C ARG A 105 -21.40 7.02 -3.41
N GLU A 106 -21.22 6.65 -2.14
CA GLU A 106 -22.35 6.34 -1.24
C GLU A 106 -23.18 7.60 -0.96
N LYS A 107 -22.52 8.74 -0.80
CA LYS A 107 -23.18 10.05 -0.66
C LYS A 107 -24.02 10.40 -1.88
N GLU A 108 -23.49 10.20 -3.09
CA GLU A 108 -24.23 10.37 -4.35
C GLU A 108 -25.43 9.41 -4.46
N ALA A 109 -25.29 8.20 -3.90
CA ALA A 109 -26.36 7.21 -3.82
C ALA A 109 -27.40 7.52 -2.72
N GLY A 110 -27.16 8.53 -1.88
CA GLY A 110 -28.04 8.93 -0.78
C GLY A 110 -27.87 8.12 0.52
N ASP A 111 -26.80 7.32 0.63
CA ASP A 111 -26.46 6.57 1.84
C ASP A 111 -25.43 7.37 2.67
N GLU A 112 -25.92 8.38 3.39
CA GLU A 112 -25.09 9.29 4.18
C GLU A 112 -24.34 8.57 5.31
N ASP A 113 -24.93 7.53 5.91
CA ASP A 113 -24.33 6.77 7.00
C ASP A 113 -23.10 5.98 6.51
N LYS A 114 -23.21 5.29 5.36
CA LYS A 114 -22.04 4.62 4.77
C LYS A 114 -21.00 5.60 4.25
N ALA A 115 -21.44 6.73 3.70
CA ALA A 115 -20.52 7.77 3.27
C ALA A 115 -19.68 8.26 4.45
N GLU A 116 -20.29 8.51 5.60
CA GLU A 116 -19.58 8.95 6.81
C GLU A 116 -18.59 7.90 7.31
N GLU A 117 -18.96 6.62 7.32
CA GLU A 117 -18.05 5.55 7.70
C GLU A 117 -16.82 5.50 6.78
N TYR A 118 -17.01 5.61 5.47
CA TYR A 118 -15.89 5.66 4.54
C TYR A 118 -15.06 6.94 4.64
N TYR A 119 -15.67 8.10 4.92
CA TYR A 119 -14.91 9.33 5.20
C TYR A 119 -14.07 9.22 6.46
N ARG A 120 -14.58 8.54 7.51
CA ARG A 120 -13.82 8.26 8.72
C ARG A 120 -12.60 7.39 8.41
N GLN A 121 -12.80 6.31 7.66
CA GLN A 121 -11.70 5.44 7.22
C GLN A 121 -10.66 6.20 6.38
N ALA A 122 -11.10 7.05 5.44
CA ALA A 122 -10.20 7.89 4.66
C ALA A 122 -9.36 8.81 5.56
N ALA A 123 -10.01 9.48 6.52
CA ALA A 123 -9.36 10.41 7.43
C ALA A 123 -8.30 9.73 8.30
N GLU A 124 -8.60 8.55 8.86
CA GLU A 124 -7.65 7.79 9.68
C GLU A 124 -6.35 7.48 8.92
N HIS A 125 -6.47 7.01 7.68
CA HIS A 125 -5.30 6.66 6.87
C HIS A 125 -4.52 7.91 6.42
N TRP A 126 -5.20 9.01 6.08
CA TRP A 126 -4.54 10.28 5.79
C TRP A 126 -3.80 10.85 7.00
N ILE A 127 -4.39 10.79 8.20
CA ILE A 127 -3.71 11.23 9.44
C ILE A 127 -2.41 10.44 9.64
N GLN A 128 -2.44 9.12 9.45
CA GLN A 128 -1.24 8.28 9.54
C GLN A 128 -0.21 8.64 8.46
N ALA A 129 -0.64 8.82 7.21
CA ALA A 129 0.24 9.21 6.11
C ALA A 129 0.92 10.56 6.36
N ILE A 130 0.16 11.56 6.83
CA ILE A 130 0.64 12.90 7.17
C ILE A 130 1.61 12.84 8.35
N ARG A 131 1.36 12.01 9.37
CA ARG A 131 2.29 11.83 10.49
C ARG A 131 3.66 11.33 10.01
N LEU A 132 3.68 10.45 9.02
CA LEU A 132 4.91 9.89 8.44
C LEU A 132 5.59 10.84 7.45
N ALA A 133 4.82 11.59 6.67
CA ALA A 133 5.32 12.55 5.69
C ALA A 133 4.50 13.88 5.71
N PRO A 134 4.79 14.78 6.68
CA PRO A 134 3.97 15.98 6.94
C PRO A 134 3.88 16.98 5.79
N ASN A 135 4.76 16.90 4.79
CA ASN A 135 4.80 17.86 3.69
C ASN A 135 4.27 17.29 2.36
N ASN A 136 3.87 16.00 2.33
CA ASN A 136 3.57 15.31 1.08
C ASN A 136 2.08 15.31 0.68
N TYR A 137 1.16 15.51 1.64
CA TYR A 137 -0.29 15.33 1.43
C TYR A 137 -1.08 16.59 1.81
N ILE A 138 -0.78 17.71 1.15
CA ILE A 138 -1.39 19.02 1.44
C ILE A 138 -2.90 19.00 1.17
N GLU A 139 -3.35 18.30 0.12
CA GLU A 139 -4.77 18.16 -0.21
C GLU A 139 -5.53 17.42 0.89
N ALA A 140 -4.96 16.32 1.39
CA ALA A 140 -5.50 15.58 2.52
C ALA A 140 -5.56 16.44 3.79
N GLN A 141 -4.51 17.22 4.09
CA GLN A 141 -4.51 18.15 5.22
C GLN A 141 -5.62 19.19 5.12
N ASN A 142 -5.78 19.78 3.93
CA ASN A 142 -6.83 20.75 3.67
C ASN A 142 -8.20 20.12 3.85
N TRP A 143 -8.43 18.93 3.29
CA TRP A 143 -9.68 18.20 3.41
C TRP A 143 -10.00 17.84 4.88
N LEU A 144 -9.02 17.34 5.63
CA LEU A 144 -9.19 17.06 7.07
C LEU A 144 -9.57 18.31 7.85
N LYS A 145 -8.94 19.45 7.55
CA LYS A 145 -9.22 20.72 8.21
C LYS A 145 -10.59 21.27 7.85
N THR A 146 -10.94 21.34 6.57
CA THR A 146 -12.21 21.93 6.10
C THR A 146 -13.41 21.10 6.54
N THR A 147 -13.22 19.80 6.69
CA THR A 147 -14.29 18.90 7.09
C THR A 147 -14.34 18.60 8.60
N GLY A 148 -13.45 19.21 9.39
CA GLY A 148 -13.41 19.03 10.85
C GLY A 148 -12.83 17.69 11.34
N ARG A 149 -12.24 16.90 10.43
CA ARG A 149 -11.68 15.57 10.70
C ARG A 149 -10.21 15.57 11.13
N SER A 150 -9.60 16.74 11.33
CA SER A 150 -8.22 16.86 11.80
C SER A 150 -8.00 16.34 13.23
N ASN A 151 -9.08 16.22 14.02
CA ASN A 151 -9.04 15.85 15.43
C ASN A 151 -9.63 14.46 15.68
N ILE A 152 -9.63 13.54 14.70
CA ILE A 152 -9.96 12.14 14.99
C ILE A 152 -8.91 11.66 15.99
N ASP A 153 -9.34 11.61 17.27
CA ASP A 153 -8.48 11.30 18.39
C ASP A 153 -7.83 9.93 18.16
N VAL A 154 -6.52 9.94 17.93
CA VAL A 154 -5.74 8.73 17.76
C VAL A 154 -5.51 8.12 19.14
N TYR A 155 -6.55 7.50 19.71
CA TYR A 155 -6.40 6.62 20.86
C TYR A 155 -5.84 5.29 20.35
N PHE A 156 -4.59 5.02 20.73
CA PHE A 156 -3.90 3.74 20.49
C PHE A 156 -4.41 2.66 21.45
#